data_AF-A0A1F4FVV3-F1
#
_entry.id   AF-A0A1F4FVV3-F1
#
_cell.length_a   1.000
_cell.length_b   1.000
_cell.length_c   1.000
_cell.angle_alpha   90.00
_cell.angle_beta   90.00
_cell.angle_gamma   90.00
#
_symmetry.space_group_name_H-M   'P 1'
#
loop_
_entity.id
_entity.type
_entity.pdbx_description
1 polymer ?
#
loop_
_entity_poly.entity_id
_entity_poly.type
_entity_poly.pdbx_seq_one_letter_code
_entity_poly.pdbx_strand_id
1 'polypeptide(L)'
;MTASPKVAVQAMRLLGSWRRIAQGHVALSTGCSCGVAVSNLRVQDFEQDILDFLRSKHGDAYSQKTITDLLSDIARTSDAGASALLTDLEGSIDSFEQQHSGR
;
A
#
# COMPACT_ATOMS: atom_id res chain seq x y z
N MET A 1 -22.64 -6.29 -6.01
CA MET A 1 -21.35 -5.65 -6.34
C MET A 1 -21.62 -4.65 -7.44
N THR A 2 -21.57 -3.36 -7.10
CA THR A 2 -21.81 -2.28 -8.06
C THR A 2 -20.45 -1.85 -8.58
N ALA A 3 -20.20 -2.00 -9.88
CA ALA A 3 -18.94 -1.57 -10.46
C ALA A 3 -18.84 -0.03 -10.47
N SER A 4 -17.73 0.52 -9.99
CA SER A 4 -17.46 1.95 -9.96
C SER A 4 -16.14 2.27 -10.68
N PRO A 5 -16.16 3.00 -11.81
CA PRO A 5 -14.94 3.33 -12.54
C PRO A 5 -13.99 4.22 -11.74
N LYS A 6 -14.51 5.02 -10.80
CA LYS A 6 -13.70 5.83 -9.87
C LYS A 6 -12.83 4.96 -8.96
N VAL A 7 -13.38 3.86 -8.45
CA VAL A 7 -12.65 2.90 -7.62
C VAL A 7 -11.51 2.27 -8.41
N ALA A 8 -11.77 1.84 -9.65
CA ALA A 8 -10.75 1.24 -10.49
C ALA A 8 -9.58 2.20 -10.77
N VAL A 9 -9.89 3.47 -11.07
CA VAL A 9 -8.88 4.51 -11.30
C VAL A 9 -8.07 4.79 -10.03
N GLN A 10 -8.72 4.88 -8.88
CA GLN A 10 -8.05 5.09 -7.59
C GLN A 10 -7.13 3.92 -7.24
N ALA A 11 -7.60 2.68 -7.41
CA ALA A 11 -6.80 1.48 -7.17
C ALA A 11 -5.56 1.42 -8.08
N MET A 12 -5.71 1.75 -9.38
CA MET A 12 -4.57 1.84 -10.30
C MET A 12 -3.58 2.96 -9.94
N ARG A 13 -4.07 4.11 -9.48
CA ARG A 13 -3.20 5.21 -9.01
C ARG A 13 -2.39 4.77 -7.79
N LEU A 14 -3.04 4.17 -6.79
CA LEU A 14 -2.40 3.65 -5.59
C LEU A 14 -1.41 2.54 -5.91
N LEU A 15 -1.72 1.68 -6.89
CA LEU A 15 -0.82 0.62 -7.35
C LEU A 15 0.49 1.22 -7.89
N GLY A 16 0.39 2.29 -8.69
CA GLY A 16 1.55 3.00 -9.19
C GLY A 16 2.40 3.64 -8.08
N SER A 17 1.76 4.24 -7.07
CA SER A 17 2.45 4.80 -5.90
C SER A 17 3.13 3.72 -5.06
N TRP A 18 2.40 2.65 -4.70
CA TRP A 18 2.94 1.53 -3.94
C TRP A 18 4.15 0.88 -4.63
N ARG A 19 4.06 0.64 -5.95
CA ARG A 19 5.19 0.07 -6.71
C ARG A 19 6.43 0.96 -6.68
N ARG A 20 6.28 2.28 -6.69
CA ARG A 20 7.41 3.21 -6.55
C ARG A 20 8.06 3.12 -5.18
N ILE A 21 7.26 3.10 -4.11
CA ILE A 21 7.75 2.97 -2.73
C ILE A 21 8.47 1.63 -2.53
N ALA A 22 7.86 0.53 -2.98
CA ALA A 22 8.40 -0.80 -2.88
C ALA A 22 9.68 -1.01 -3.69
N GLN A 23 9.80 -0.38 -4.87
CA GLN A 23 11.01 -0.43 -5.68
C GLN A 23 12.11 0.51 -5.17
N GLY A 24 11.75 1.69 -4.64
CA GLY A 24 12.71 2.69 -4.16
C GLY A 24 13.59 2.19 -3.01
N HIS A 25 13.11 1.26 -2.18
CA HIS A 25 13.85 0.74 -1.03
C HIS A 25 14.69 -0.52 -1.35
N VAL A 26 14.35 -1.28 -2.40
CA VAL A 26 15.19 -2.40 -2.88
C VAL A 26 16.49 -1.87 -3.50
N ALA A 27 16.47 -0.69 -4.11
CA ALA A 27 17.68 -0.05 -4.63
C ALA A 27 18.64 0.44 -3.53
N LEU A 28 18.14 0.66 -2.30
CA LEU A 28 18.94 1.12 -1.16
C LEU A 28 19.49 0.00 -0.26
N SER A 29 19.20 -1.27 -0.56
CA SER A 29 19.88 -2.40 0.10
C SER A 29 21.30 -2.64 -0.44
N THR A 30 21.73 -1.84 -1.43
CA THR A 30 23.10 -1.82 -1.96
C THR A 30 23.73 -0.46 -1.69
N GLY A 31 23.94 -0.14 -0.40
CA GLY A 31 24.87 0.89 0.05
C GLY A 31 24.54 2.33 -0.37
N CYS A 32 23.71 3.03 0.41
CA CYS A 32 23.80 4.49 0.49
C CYS A 32 24.71 4.85 1.69
N SER A 33 25.80 5.57 1.42
CA SER A 33 26.84 5.97 2.38
C SER A 33 26.38 6.98 3.45
N CYS A 34 25.09 7.29 3.52
CA CYS A 34 24.52 8.20 4.49
C CYS A 34 24.20 7.41 5.76
N GLY A 35 25.22 7.22 6.61
CA GLY A 35 25.08 6.55 7.89
C GLY A 35 24.03 7.24 8.77
N VAL A 36 22.85 6.65 8.85
CA VAL A 36 21.94 6.82 9.98
C VAL A 36 21.29 5.46 10.19
N ALA A 37 21.53 4.87 11.36
CA ALA A 37 20.87 3.67 11.82
C ALA A 37 19.40 4.01 12.12
N VAL A 38 18.56 4.13 11.10
CA VAL A 38 17.11 4.20 11.24
C VAL A 38 16.55 2.82 10.96
N SER A 39 15.90 2.29 11.99
CA SER A 39 15.11 1.06 12.06
C SER A 39 14.90 0.36 10.73
N ASN A 40 15.46 -0.84 10.63
CA ASN A 40 15.47 -1.75 9.48
C ASN A 40 14.06 -2.34 9.19
N LEU A 41 12.99 -1.54 9.31
CA LEU A 41 11.64 -1.91 8.88
C LEU A 41 11.67 -2.04 7.37
N ARG A 42 11.69 -3.28 6.88
CA ARG A 42 11.66 -3.54 5.46
C ARG A 42 10.25 -3.18 4.98
N VAL A 43 10.13 -2.68 3.75
CA VAL A 43 8.82 -2.45 3.10
C VAL A 43 7.92 -3.69 3.20
N GLN A 44 8.49 -4.90 3.23
CA GLN A 44 7.76 -6.14 3.44
C GLN A 44 7.08 -6.24 4.81
N ASP A 45 7.74 -5.83 5.90
CA ASP A 45 7.13 -5.83 7.23
C ASP A 45 5.97 -4.82 7.28
N PHE A 46 6.20 -3.62 6.73
CA PHE A 46 5.17 -2.58 6.65
C PHE A 46 3.99 -2.98 5.75
N GLU A 47 4.23 -3.69 4.65
CA GLU A 47 3.17 -4.24 3.80
C GLU A 47 2.26 -5.18 4.60
N GLN A 48 2.84 -6.05 5.44
CA GLN A 48 2.07 -6.95 6.28
C GLN A 48 1.28 -6.20 7.35
N ASP A 49 1.87 -5.18 7.99
CA ASP A 49 1.17 -4.33 8.97
C ASP A 49 -0.04 -3.61 8.37
N ILE A 50 0.10 -3.04 7.15
CA ILE A 50 -1.04 -2.43 6.45
C ILE A 50 -2.11 -3.47 6.15
N LEU A 51 -1.73 -4.64 5.62
CA LEU A 51 -2.69 -5.68 5.27
C LEU A 51 -3.45 -6.19 6.50
N ASP A 52 -2.77 -6.34 7.63
CA ASP A 52 -3.40 -6.71 8.90
C ASP A 52 -4.36 -5.63 9.39
N PHE A 53 -3.94 -4.35 9.34
CA PHE A 53 -4.80 -3.22 9.67
C PHE A 53 -6.06 -3.17 8.79
N LEU A 54 -5.90 -3.30 7.47
CA LEU A 54 -7.03 -3.29 6.53
C LEU A 54 -7.97 -4.47 6.77
N ARG A 55 -7.44 -5.66 7.05
CA ARG A 55 -8.24 -6.84 7.37
C ARG A 55 -9.00 -6.70 8.68
N SER A 56 -8.35 -6.12 9.69
CA SER A 56 -8.98 -5.84 10.98
C SER A 56 -10.13 -4.84 10.84
N LYS A 57 -10.00 -3.84 9.95
CA LYS A 57 -11.00 -2.78 9.76
C LYS A 57 -12.12 -3.14 8.78
N HIS A 58 -11.81 -3.79 7.67
CA HIS A 58 -12.74 -4.08 6.57
C HIS A 58 -13.17 -5.55 6.52
N GLY A 59 -12.62 -6.40 7.40
CA GLY A 59 -12.89 -7.84 7.45
C GLY A 59 -12.10 -8.64 6.41
N ASP A 60 -12.37 -9.95 6.37
CA ASP A 60 -11.70 -10.89 5.44
C ASP A 60 -12.22 -10.79 3.99
N ALA A 61 -12.98 -9.73 3.65
CA ALA A 61 -13.43 -9.51 2.27
C ALA A 61 -12.26 -9.34 1.28
N TYR A 62 -11.06 -9.07 1.80
CA TYR A 62 -9.84 -8.82 1.05
C TYR A 62 -8.68 -9.66 1.61
N SER A 63 -8.67 -10.97 1.32
CA SER A 63 -7.68 -11.93 1.84
C SER A 63 -6.35 -11.97 1.06
N GLN A 64 -6.05 -10.93 0.26
CA GLN A 64 -4.86 -10.94 -0.59
C GLN A 64 -3.57 -10.85 0.22
N LYS A 65 -2.51 -11.49 -0.29
CA LYS A 65 -1.22 -11.62 0.40
C LYS A 65 -0.32 -10.40 0.26
N THR A 66 -0.56 -9.54 -0.73
CA THR A 66 0.23 -8.34 -1.03
C THR A 66 -0.68 -7.18 -1.40
N ILE A 67 -0.23 -5.95 -1.18
CA ILE A 67 -0.98 -4.74 -1.57
C ILE A 67 -1.09 -4.65 -3.10
N THR A 68 -0.08 -5.13 -3.82
CA THR A 68 -0.09 -5.18 -5.29
C THR A 68 -1.23 -6.06 -5.82
N ASP A 69 -1.40 -7.24 -5.25
CA ASP A 69 -2.45 -8.19 -5.63
C ASP A 69 -3.85 -7.65 -5.26
N LEU A 70 -3.97 -7.10 -4.04
CA LEU A 70 -5.19 -6.44 -3.56
C LEU A 70 -5.66 -5.32 -4.50
N LEU A 71 -4.78 -4.40 -4.86
CA LEU A 71 -5.11 -3.27 -5.72
C LEU A 71 -5.41 -3.71 -7.16
N SER A 72 -4.72 -4.74 -7.65
CA SER A 72 -4.97 -5.30 -8.98
C SER A 72 -6.34 -5.98 -9.06
N ASP A 73 -6.72 -6.72 -8.02
CA ASP A 73 -8.03 -7.35 -7.91
C ASP A 73 -9.16 -6.31 -7.79
N ILE A 74 -8.99 -5.28 -6.95
CA ILE A 74 -9.95 -4.18 -6.83
C ILE A 74 -10.08 -3.42 -8.15
N ALA A 75 -8.97 -3.17 -8.87
CA ALA A 75 -9.03 -2.52 -10.17
C ALA A 75 -9.81 -3.37 -11.20
N ARG A 76 -9.64 -4.70 -11.15
CA ARG A 76 -10.32 -5.64 -12.04
C ARG A 76 -11.82 -5.79 -11.73
N THR A 77 -12.18 -5.88 -10.45
CA THR A 77 -13.57 -6.05 -9.99
C THR A 77 -14.33 -4.72 -9.96
N SER A 78 -13.60 -3.60 -9.80
CA SER A 78 -14.14 -2.25 -9.67
C SER A 78 -15.19 -2.13 -8.57
N ASP A 79 -15.10 -2.90 -7.49
CA ASP A 79 -16.15 -2.98 -6.48
C ASP A 79 -16.34 -1.66 -5.73
N ALA A 80 -17.54 -1.07 -5.78
CA ALA A 80 -17.86 0.18 -5.09
C ALA A 80 -17.64 0.10 -3.56
N GLY A 81 -17.77 -1.08 -2.96
CA GLY A 81 -17.52 -1.31 -1.54
C GLY A 81 -16.05 -1.18 -1.14
N ALA A 82 -15.12 -1.30 -2.09
CA ALA A 82 -13.69 -1.09 -1.85
C ALA A 82 -13.31 0.38 -1.64
N SER A 83 -14.21 1.35 -1.86
CA SER A 83 -13.88 2.77 -1.77
C SER A 83 -13.37 3.18 -0.38
N ALA A 84 -13.93 2.65 0.71
CA ALA A 84 -13.48 2.97 2.06
C ALA A 84 -12.09 2.37 2.34
N LEU A 85 -11.86 1.14 1.86
CA LEU A 85 -10.56 0.46 1.96
C LEU A 85 -9.47 1.24 1.21
N LEU A 86 -9.75 1.72 -0.01
CA LEU A 86 -8.78 2.49 -0.79
C LEU A 86 -8.42 3.81 -0.10
N THR A 87 -9.37 4.47 0.56
CA THR A 87 -9.12 5.69 1.35
C THR A 87 -8.24 5.39 2.56
N ASP A 88 -8.50 4.30 3.28
CA ASP A 88 -7.67 3.89 4.42
C ASP A 88 -6.25 3.53 3.98
N LEU A 89 -6.11 2.77 2.90
CA LEU A 89 -4.82 2.40 2.33
C LEU A 89 -4.02 3.64 1.89
N GLU A 90 -4.67 4.61 1.25
CA GLU A 90 -4.03 5.88 0.89
C GLU A 90 -3.51 6.62 2.13
N GLY A 91 -4.31 6.69 3.20
CA GLY A 91 -3.88 7.30 4.47
C GLY A 91 -2.72 6.55 5.14
N SER A 92 -2.70 5.22 5.09
CA SER A 92 -1.57 4.42 5.59
C SER A 92 -0.29 4.65 4.79
N ILE A 93 -0.39 4.74 3.46
CA ILE A 93 0.76 5.03 2.59
C ILE A 93 1.29 6.44 2.87
N ASP A 94 0.41 7.45 2.98
CA ASP A 94 0.81 8.82 3.29
C ASP A 94 1.49 8.92 4.66
N SER A 95 0.95 8.26 5.68
CA SER A 95 1.55 8.19 7.02
C SER A 95 2.95 7.55 7.00
N PHE A 96 3.16 6.53 6.16
CA PHE A 96 4.48 5.94 5.95
C PHE A 96 5.43 6.90 5.27
N GLU A 97 5.02 7.51 4.16
CA GLU A 97 5.84 8.51 3.47
C GLU A 97 6.17 9.68 4.41
N GLN A 98 5.26 10.13 5.28
CA GLN A 98 5.55 11.18 6.27
C GLN A 98 6.58 10.75 7.33
N GLN A 99 6.50 9.51 7.82
CA GLN A 99 7.49 8.97 8.76
C GLN A 99 8.88 8.82 8.12
N HIS A 100 8.93 8.52 6.81
CA HIS A 100 10.18 8.27 6.09
C HIS A 100 10.72 9.49 5.31
N SER A 101 9.89 10.48 5.03
CA SER A 101 10.25 11.76 4.39
C SER A 101 10.82 12.77 5.41
N GLY A 102 11.20 12.31 6.60
CA GLY A 102 11.75 13.13 7.67
C GLY A 102 12.94 13.99 7.22
N ARG A 103 12.67 15.28 7.04
CA ARG A 103 13.52 16.47 7.25
C ARG A 103 15.04 16.32 7.17
#